data_AF-A0A1V5J9C4-F1
#
_entry.id   AF-A0A1V5J9C4-F1
#
_cell.length_a   1.000
_cell.length_b   1.000
_cell.length_c   1.000
_cell.angle_alpha   90.00
_cell.angle_beta   90.00
_cell.angle_gamma   90.00
#
_symmetry.space_group_name_H-M   'P 1'
#
loop_
_entity.id
_entity.type
_entity.pdbx_description
1 polymer ?
#
loop_
_entity_poly.entity_id
_entity_poly.type
_entity_poly.pdbx_seq_one_letter_code
_entity_poly.pdbx_strand_id
1 'polypeptide(L)'
;MARLLHGAHVEGIEFTDKEINIGLISALMHDTGYIQSRDDIEGTGAKYTLMHIKRGIQFIQNYYEKDSYFNEDLENFSDIINCTGLSINIEDIKFTSANMEMLGKMLATADLMGQMSDRFYLEKLIPLFKEFEEGKVPGFATEHDLLKKTSNFYHITKIRMEKDLGNVSRFMLAHFKSRWRIDRNIYQEAIDKNINYLRFVLKHNEKSIGIFLRRNSVTIQ
;
A
#
# COMPACT_ATOMS: atom_id res chain seq x y z
N MET A 1 4.00 1.54 7.87
CA MET A 1 4.04 2.84 8.57
C MET A 1 4.95 2.86 9.80
N ALA A 2 4.59 2.20 10.92
CA ALA A 2 5.37 2.29 12.17
C ALA A 2 6.88 2.02 12.05
N ARG A 3 7.28 1.05 11.21
CA ARG A 3 8.70 0.75 10.94
C ARG A 3 9.42 1.89 10.22
N LEU A 4 8.75 2.59 9.29
CA LEU A 4 9.29 3.75 8.59
C LEU A 4 9.45 4.93 9.55
N LEU A 5 8.42 5.20 10.37
CA LEU A 5 8.49 6.24 11.41
C LEU A 5 9.66 6.02 12.38
N HIS A 6 9.80 4.79 12.90
CA HIS A 6 10.92 4.45 13.77
C HIS A 6 12.27 4.56 13.03
N GLY A 7 12.35 4.13 11.78
CA GLY A 7 13.56 4.25 10.98
C GLY A 7 13.98 5.70 10.73
N ALA A 8 13.02 6.57 10.41
CA ALA A 8 13.23 8.00 10.26
C ALA A 8 13.69 8.65 11.57
N HIS A 9 13.09 8.29 12.70
CA HIS A 9 13.52 8.74 14.02
C HIS A 9 14.96 8.33 14.34
N VAL A 10 15.36 7.10 14.01
CA VAL A 10 16.75 6.64 14.17
C VAL A 10 17.72 7.46 13.31
N GLU A 11 17.27 7.96 12.16
CA GLU A 11 18.05 8.85 11.28
C GLU A 11 17.95 10.35 11.67
N GLY A 12 17.33 10.67 12.81
CA GLY A 12 17.28 12.04 13.36
C GLY A 12 16.10 12.88 12.86
N ILE A 13 15.08 12.26 12.25
CA ILE A 13 13.85 12.97 11.86
C ILE A 13 12.89 12.98 13.04
N GLU A 14 12.45 14.17 13.43
CA GLU A 14 11.54 14.37 14.54
C GLU A 14 10.10 14.53 14.05
N PHE A 15 9.19 13.83 14.72
CA PHE A 15 7.76 13.96 14.58
C PHE A 15 7.18 14.22 15.96
N THR A 16 6.17 15.09 16.05
CA THR A 16 5.40 15.22 17.28
C THR A 16 4.51 13.99 17.49
N ASP A 17 4.05 13.76 18.73
CA ASP A 17 3.09 12.68 19.04
C ASP A 17 1.82 12.78 18.19
N LYS A 18 1.40 14.01 17.86
CA LYS A 18 0.26 14.28 17.00
C LYS A 18 0.48 13.77 15.58
N GLU A 19 1.63 14.09 14.99
CA GLU A 19 2.01 13.69 13.64
C GLU A 19 2.17 12.17 13.53
N ILE A 20 2.79 11.53 14.54
CA ILE A 20 2.88 10.08 14.62
C ILE A 20 1.49 9.45 14.63
N ASN A 21 0.58 9.97 15.46
CA ASN A 21 -0.79 9.47 15.54
C ASN A 21 -1.54 9.64 14.21
N ILE A 22 -1.46 10.81 13.57
CA ILE A 22 -2.07 11.04 12.24
C ILE A 22 -1.54 10.00 11.25
N GLY A 23 -0.22 9.84 11.15
CA GLY A 23 0.37 8.88 10.22
C GLY A 23 -0.03 7.42 10.47
N LEU A 24 -0.08 6.99 11.74
CA LEU A 24 -0.49 5.64 12.11
C LEU A 24 -1.99 5.39 11.87
N ILE A 25 -2.84 6.35 12.20
CA ILE A 25 -4.28 6.28 11.97
C ILE A 25 -4.57 6.25 10.46
N SER A 26 -3.93 7.12 9.66
CA SER A 26 -4.04 7.07 8.19
C SER A 26 -3.67 5.69 7.66
N ALA A 27 -2.60 5.07 8.18
CA ALA A 27 -2.22 3.73 7.77
C ALA A 27 -3.24 2.65 8.13
N LEU A 28 -3.89 2.75 9.30
CA LEU A 28 -4.95 1.83 9.70
C LEU A 28 -6.24 2.03 8.89
N MET A 29 -6.50 3.25 8.42
CA MET A 29 -7.80 3.63 7.86
C MET A 29 -7.81 3.87 6.36
N HIS A 30 -6.66 3.87 5.66
CA HIS A 30 -6.61 4.21 4.23
C HIS A 30 -7.53 3.34 3.34
N ASP A 31 -7.66 2.05 3.67
CA ASP A 31 -8.52 1.11 2.94
C ASP A 31 -9.95 0.99 3.48
N THR A 32 -10.35 1.82 4.45
CA THR A 32 -11.75 1.82 4.96
C THR A 32 -12.77 2.13 3.87
N GLY A 33 -12.35 2.72 2.76
CA GLY A 33 -13.21 2.95 1.60
C GLY A 33 -13.75 1.69 0.93
N TYR A 34 -13.14 0.52 1.16
CA TYR A 34 -13.67 -0.76 0.71
C TYR A 34 -14.81 -1.29 1.59
N ILE A 35 -15.02 -0.74 2.79
CA ILE A 35 -16.07 -1.20 3.71
C ILE A 35 -17.45 -0.91 3.08
N GLN A 36 -18.28 -1.96 3.02
CA GLN A 36 -19.65 -1.90 2.56
C GLN A 36 -20.55 -1.30 3.65
N SER A 37 -21.60 -0.57 3.26
CA SER A 37 -22.63 -0.16 4.21
C SER A 37 -23.45 -1.39 4.63
N ARG A 38 -24.19 -1.29 5.74
CA ARG A 38 -25.04 -2.40 6.22
C ARG A 38 -26.13 -2.80 5.22
N ASP A 39 -26.59 -1.83 4.42
CA ASP A 39 -27.63 -2.03 3.42
C ASP A 39 -27.06 -2.51 2.08
N ASP A 40 -25.73 -2.55 1.95
CA ASP A 40 -25.06 -3.00 0.75
C ASP A 40 -24.72 -4.50 0.83
N ILE A 41 -25.63 -5.32 0.28
CA ILE A 41 -25.59 -6.78 0.38
C ILE A 41 -25.13 -7.50 -0.91
N GLU A 42 -24.79 -6.75 -1.96
CA GLU A 42 -24.40 -7.31 -3.25
C GLU A 42 -22.88 -7.30 -3.45
N GLY A 43 -22.32 -8.41 -3.95
CA GLY A 43 -20.89 -8.49 -4.22
C GLY A 43 -20.03 -8.30 -2.95
N THR A 44 -18.83 -7.77 -3.13
CA THR A 44 -17.86 -7.47 -2.08
C THR A 44 -17.53 -5.97 -2.07
N GLY A 45 -16.68 -5.57 -1.11
CA GLY A 45 -16.11 -4.23 -1.08
C GLY A 45 -15.31 -3.85 -2.34
N ALA A 46 -14.84 -4.83 -3.11
CA ALA A 46 -13.98 -4.61 -4.27
C ALA A 46 -14.62 -3.75 -5.37
N LYS A 47 -15.95 -3.71 -5.46
CA LYS A 47 -16.65 -2.79 -6.37
C LYS A 47 -16.32 -1.31 -6.13
N TYR A 48 -15.81 -0.97 -4.96
CA TYR A 48 -15.39 0.38 -4.60
C TYR A 48 -13.94 0.71 -4.99
N THR A 49 -13.20 -0.21 -5.64
CA THR A 49 -11.78 -0.02 -5.99
C THR A 49 -11.47 1.34 -6.64
N LEU A 50 -12.28 1.81 -7.58
CA LEU A 50 -12.01 3.09 -8.26
C LEU A 50 -12.31 4.34 -7.42
N MET A 51 -12.99 4.19 -6.28
CA MET A 51 -13.38 5.30 -5.41
C MET A 51 -13.02 5.09 -3.94
N HIS A 52 -12.27 4.04 -3.61
CA HIS A 52 -11.97 3.65 -2.23
C HIS A 52 -11.23 4.79 -1.49
N ILE A 53 -10.28 5.47 -2.13
CA ILE A 53 -9.58 6.62 -1.54
C ILE A 53 -10.58 7.69 -1.09
N LYS A 54 -11.46 8.14 -1.99
CA LYS A 54 -12.48 9.15 -1.67
C LYS A 54 -13.40 8.69 -0.53
N ARG A 55 -13.82 7.42 -0.56
CA ARG A 55 -14.67 6.83 0.49
C ARG A 55 -13.94 6.74 1.83
N GLY A 56 -12.66 6.36 1.83
CA GLY A 56 -11.82 6.27 3.02
C GLY A 56 -11.56 7.62 3.66
N ILE A 57 -11.30 8.65 2.85
CA ILE A 57 -11.20 10.04 3.31
C ILE A 57 -12.52 10.49 3.95
N GLN A 58 -13.65 10.25 3.29
CA GLN A 58 -14.95 10.57 3.87
C GLN A 58 -15.20 9.82 5.20
N PHE A 59 -14.80 8.54 5.28
CA PHE A 59 -14.94 7.74 6.49
C PHE A 59 -14.15 8.35 7.66
N ILE A 60 -12.86 8.66 7.46
CA ILE A 60 -12.02 9.21 8.53
C ILE A 60 -12.43 10.62 8.94
N GLN A 61 -12.83 11.46 7.98
CA GLN A 61 -13.32 12.82 8.26
C GLN A 61 -14.59 12.77 9.12
N ASN A 62 -15.56 11.92 8.76
CA ASN A 62 -16.77 11.74 9.56
C ASN A 62 -16.47 11.13 10.95
N TYR A 63 -15.50 10.22 11.04
CA TYR A 63 -15.14 9.56 12.30
C TYR A 63 -14.56 10.56 13.31
N TYR A 64 -13.75 11.51 12.85
CA TYR A 64 -13.06 12.49 13.71
C TYR A 64 -13.65 13.91 13.67
N GLU A 65 -14.77 14.14 12.97
CA GLU A 65 -15.39 15.47 12.83
C GLU A 65 -15.64 16.17 14.18
N LYS A 66 -16.05 15.40 15.19
CA LYS A 66 -16.37 15.91 16.54
C LYS A 66 -15.30 15.61 17.58
N ASP A 67 -14.17 15.06 17.14
CA ASP A 67 -13.05 14.75 18.01
C ASP A 67 -12.23 16.03 18.23
N SER A 68 -12.22 16.55 19.45
CA SER A 68 -11.53 17.81 19.77
C SER A 68 -10.00 17.73 19.61
N TYR A 69 -9.44 16.53 19.52
CA TYR A 69 -8.02 16.37 19.25
C TYR A 69 -7.79 16.49 17.74
N PHE A 70 -8.56 15.79 16.88
CA PHE A 70 -8.27 15.65 15.44
C PHE A 70 -9.09 16.53 14.48
N ASN A 71 -10.14 17.20 14.93
CA ASN A 71 -11.04 17.97 14.06
C ASN A 71 -10.35 19.09 13.26
N GLU A 72 -9.25 19.65 13.75
CA GLU A 72 -8.45 20.66 13.03
C GLU A 72 -7.47 20.06 12.02
N ASP A 73 -7.28 18.73 12.03
CA ASP A 73 -6.32 18.00 11.20
C ASP A 73 -6.96 17.14 10.10
N LEU A 74 -8.27 17.29 9.85
CA LEU A 74 -9.01 16.42 8.93
C LEU A 74 -8.46 16.45 7.49
N GLU A 75 -7.91 17.58 7.06
CA GLU A 75 -7.24 17.71 5.76
C GLU A 75 -5.89 16.97 5.72
N ASN A 76 -5.15 16.89 6.84
CA ASN A 76 -3.91 16.12 6.90
C ASN A 76 -4.17 14.63 6.64
N PHE A 77 -5.28 14.08 7.14
CA PHE A 77 -5.70 12.72 6.82
C PHE A 77 -6.02 12.55 5.34
N SER A 78 -6.74 13.51 4.75
CA SER A 78 -7.08 13.53 3.32
C SER A 78 -5.81 13.49 2.45
N ASP A 79 -4.88 14.41 2.68
CA ASP A 79 -3.63 14.54 1.93
C ASP A 79 -2.76 13.27 2.02
N ILE A 80 -2.62 12.72 3.23
CA ILE A 80 -1.84 11.50 3.46
C ILE A 80 -2.48 10.30 2.74
N ILE A 81 -3.80 10.12 2.84
CA ILE A 81 -4.48 8.99 2.19
C ILE A 81 -4.45 9.15 0.65
N ASN A 82 -4.58 10.36 0.12
CA ASN A 82 -4.48 10.60 -1.33
C ASN A 82 -3.14 10.11 -1.92
N CYS A 83 -2.06 10.11 -1.14
CA CYS A 83 -0.75 9.62 -1.60
C CYS A 83 -0.76 8.14 -2.01
N THR A 84 -1.70 7.31 -1.51
CA THR A 84 -1.80 5.88 -1.89
C THR A 84 -2.30 5.69 -3.33
N GLY A 85 -2.92 6.72 -3.93
CA GLY A 85 -3.37 6.67 -5.30
C GLY A 85 -2.21 6.61 -6.29
N LEU A 86 -2.12 5.52 -7.06
CA LEU A 86 -1.04 5.30 -8.04
C LEU A 86 -0.96 6.37 -9.14
N SER A 87 -2.10 6.99 -9.48
CA SER A 87 -2.18 8.05 -10.49
C SER A 87 -1.99 9.46 -9.92
N ILE A 88 -1.85 9.59 -8.60
CA ILE A 88 -1.71 10.89 -7.95
C ILE A 88 -0.28 11.37 -8.10
N ASN A 89 -0.14 12.60 -8.58
CA ASN A 89 1.09 13.35 -8.55
C ASN A 89 1.21 14.03 -7.17
N ILE A 90 2.23 13.65 -6.40
CA ILE A 90 2.42 14.13 -5.03
C ILE A 90 2.71 15.63 -5.01
N GLU A 91 3.30 16.17 -6.08
CA GLU A 91 3.60 17.61 -6.21
C GLU A 91 2.34 18.48 -6.30
N ASP A 92 1.19 17.89 -6.66
CA ASP A 92 -0.09 18.60 -6.75
C ASP A 92 -0.80 18.70 -5.39
N ILE A 93 -0.35 17.96 -4.37
CA ILE A 93 -0.91 17.98 -3.02
C ILE A 93 -0.26 19.10 -2.19
N LYS A 94 -1.08 19.94 -1.57
CA LYS A 94 -0.63 21.07 -0.75
C LYS A 94 -0.56 20.70 0.73
N PHE A 95 0.52 20.04 1.13
CA PHE A 95 0.72 19.66 2.52
C PHE A 95 0.90 20.88 3.44
N THR A 96 0.38 20.75 4.65
CA THR A 96 0.50 21.78 5.72
C THR A 96 1.93 21.89 6.27
N SER A 97 2.73 20.82 6.17
CA SER A 97 4.13 20.79 6.60
C SER A 97 4.95 19.73 5.84
N ALA A 98 6.28 19.86 5.87
CA ALA A 98 7.18 18.85 5.33
C ALA A 98 7.05 17.48 6.03
N ASN A 99 6.68 17.47 7.31
CA ASN A 99 6.39 16.24 8.04
C ASN A 99 5.12 15.57 7.51
N MET A 100 4.05 16.31 7.23
CA MET A 100 2.83 15.74 6.62
C MET A 100 3.08 15.17 5.23
N GLU A 101 3.86 15.88 4.40
CA GLU A 101 4.31 15.36 3.11
C GLU A 101 5.09 14.04 3.28
N MET A 102 6.01 14.00 4.26
CA MET A 102 6.77 12.79 4.55
C MET A 102 5.89 11.64 5.03
N LEU A 103 4.89 11.90 5.87
CA LEU A 103 3.92 10.90 6.32
C LEU A 103 3.10 10.35 5.15
N GLY A 104 2.68 11.20 4.21
CA GLY A 104 2.00 10.79 2.97
C GLY A 104 2.87 9.87 2.13
N LYS A 105 4.14 10.26 1.90
CA LYS A 105 5.13 9.44 1.18
C LYS A 105 5.41 8.11 1.90
N MET A 106 5.48 8.12 3.24
CA MET A 106 5.67 6.92 4.05
C MET A 106 4.47 5.99 3.98
N LEU A 107 3.23 6.51 3.99
CA LEU A 107 2.04 5.68 3.86
C LEU A 107 2.01 5.00 2.49
N ALA A 108 2.15 5.77 1.41
CA ALA A 108 2.18 5.23 0.05
C ALA A 108 3.29 4.18 -0.14
N THR A 109 4.47 4.44 0.42
CA THR A 109 5.57 3.46 0.40
C THR A 109 5.26 2.22 1.23
N ALA A 110 4.65 2.38 2.41
CA ALA A 110 4.32 1.27 3.29
C ALA A 110 3.25 0.36 2.70
N ASP A 111 2.26 0.93 2.01
CA ASP A 111 1.21 0.19 1.31
C ASP A 111 1.81 -0.69 0.21
N LEU A 112 2.55 -0.08 -0.73
CA LEU A 112 3.23 -0.79 -1.82
C LEU A 112 4.20 -1.87 -1.31
N MET A 113 5.08 -1.53 -0.35
CA MET A 113 6.03 -2.49 0.21
C MET A 113 5.32 -3.60 0.98
N GLY A 114 4.29 -3.26 1.76
CA GLY A 114 3.51 -4.21 2.55
C GLY A 114 2.86 -5.26 1.67
N GLN A 115 2.14 -4.81 0.63
CA GLN A 115 1.48 -5.70 -0.32
C GLN A 115 2.49 -6.60 -1.05
N MET A 116 3.55 -6.03 -1.63
CA MET A 116 4.47 -6.77 -2.50
C MET A 116 5.42 -7.71 -1.74
N SER A 117 5.70 -7.42 -0.48
CA SER A 117 6.55 -8.25 0.39
C SER A 117 5.81 -9.43 1.02
N ASP A 118 4.48 -9.49 0.90
CA ASP A 118 3.69 -10.55 1.49
C ASP A 118 4.19 -11.92 1.02
N ARG A 119 4.34 -12.86 1.95
CA ARG A 119 4.77 -14.23 1.63
C ARG A 119 3.80 -14.94 0.68
N PHE A 120 2.53 -14.51 0.66
CA PHE A 120 1.45 -14.99 -0.20
C PHE A 120 1.12 -14.00 -1.33
N TYR A 121 2.01 -13.06 -1.64
CA TYR A 121 1.76 -12.02 -2.65
C TYR A 121 1.25 -12.60 -3.97
N LEU A 122 1.88 -13.70 -4.44
CA LEU A 122 1.57 -14.30 -5.73
C LEU A 122 0.22 -15.02 -5.74
N GLU A 123 -0.11 -15.70 -4.64
CA GLU A 123 -1.41 -16.33 -4.43
C GLU A 123 -2.52 -15.28 -4.38
N LYS A 124 -2.24 -14.09 -3.83
CA LYS A 124 -3.17 -12.96 -3.75
C LYS A 124 -3.42 -12.25 -5.09
N LEU A 125 -2.55 -12.40 -6.09
CA LEU A 125 -2.78 -11.83 -7.41
C LEU A 125 -4.02 -12.43 -8.11
N ILE A 126 -4.34 -13.69 -7.82
CA ILE A 126 -5.53 -14.35 -8.40
C ILE A 126 -6.84 -13.74 -7.88
N PRO A 127 -7.12 -13.68 -6.57
CA PRO A 127 -8.30 -12.99 -6.07
C PRO A 127 -8.30 -11.49 -6.39
N LEU A 128 -7.12 -10.84 -6.43
CA LEU A 128 -7.01 -9.44 -6.85
C LEU A 128 -7.54 -9.20 -8.27
N PHE A 129 -7.35 -10.13 -9.21
CA PHE A 129 -7.95 -10.00 -10.54
C PHE A 129 -9.48 -9.98 -10.47
N LYS A 130 -10.09 -10.83 -9.65
CA LYS A 130 -11.55 -10.86 -9.46
C LYS A 130 -12.06 -9.58 -8.81
N GLU A 131 -11.31 -9.04 -7.85
CA GLU A 131 -11.59 -7.75 -7.24
C GLU A 131 -11.55 -6.62 -8.30
N PHE A 132 -10.59 -6.68 -9.23
CA PHE A 132 -10.49 -5.73 -10.35
C PHE A 132 -11.65 -5.88 -11.34
N GLU A 133 -12.09 -7.10 -11.64
CA GLU A 133 -13.28 -7.34 -12.47
C GLU A 133 -14.53 -6.75 -11.82
N GLU A 134 -14.74 -7.00 -10.53
CA GLU A 134 -15.87 -6.46 -9.77
C GLU A 134 -15.83 -4.93 -9.70
N GLY A 135 -14.64 -4.38 -9.42
CA GLY A 135 -14.35 -2.93 -9.40
C GLY A 135 -14.33 -2.26 -10.78
N LYS A 136 -14.51 -3.03 -11.87
CA LYS A 136 -14.42 -2.56 -13.26
C LYS A 136 -13.13 -1.79 -13.54
N VAL A 137 -12.03 -2.24 -12.95
CA VAL A 137 -10.70 -1.65 -13.14
C VAL A 137 -10.27 -1.87 -14.60
N PRO A 138 -10.00 -0.80 -15.37
CA PRO A 138 -9.65 -0.94 -16.77
C PRO A 138 -8.25 -1.53 -16.95
N GLY A 139 -8.02 -2.13 -18.10
CA GLY A 139 -6.67 -2.54 -18.51
C GLY A 139 -6.23 -3.90 -18.00
N PHE A 140 -7.14 -4.79 -17.56
CA PHE A 140 -6.84 -6.19 -17.24
C PHE A 140 -7.87 -7.11 -17.92
N ALA A 141 -7.43 -7.91 -18.89
CA ALA A 141 -8.33 -8.77 -19.66
C ALA A 141 -8.52 -10.17 -19.07
N THR A 142 -7.51 -10.69 -18.35
CA THR A 142 -7.50 -12.04 -17.75
C THR A 142 -6.59 -12.06 -16.52
N GLU A 143 -6.74 -13.07 -15.65
CA GLU A 143 -5.79 -13.34 -14.55
C GLU A 143 -4.34 -13.39 -15.06
N HIS A 144 -4.12 -14.01 -16.23
CA HIS A 144 -2.81 -14.11 -16.84
C HIS A 144 -2.24 -12.76 -17.30
N ASP A 145 -3.10 -11.87 -17.80
CA ASP A 145 -2.73 -10.51 -18.17
C ASP A 145 -2.31 -9.69 -16.95
N LEU A 146 -3.03 -9.82 -15.82
CA LEU A 146 -2.61 -9.23 -14.54
C LEU A 146 -1.22 -9.69 -14.13
N LEU A 147 -0.97 -11.01 -14.11
CA LEU A 147 0.33 -11.56 -13.72
C LEU A 147 1.48 -11.07 -14.61
N LYS A 148 1.27 -10.99 -15.93
CA LYS A 148 2.27 -10.43 -16.86
C LYS A 148 2.54 -8.96 -16.55
N LYS A 149 1.49 -8.17 -16.31
CA LYS A 149 1.58 -6.75 -15.98
C LYS A 149 2.21 -6.50 -14.61
N THR A 150 2.06 -7.40 -13.65
CA THR A 150 2.67 -7.29 -12.31
C THR A 150 4.20 -7.11 -12.37
N SER A 151 4.88 -7.77 -13.33
CA SER A 151 6.34 -7.60 -13.49
C SER A 151 6.72 -6.17 -13.88
N ASN A 152 5.91 -5.53 -14.74
CA ASN A 152 6.10 -4.13 -15.12
C ASN A 152 5.64 -3.18 -14.02
N PHE A 153 4.54 -3.51 -13.33
CA PHE A 153 4.04 -2.78 -12.17
C PHE A 153 5.13 -2.66 -11.09
N TYR A 154 5.89 -3.71 -10.82
CA TYR A 154 7.03 -3.62 -9.89
C TYR A 154 8.05 -2.56 -10.30
N HIS A 155 8.40 -2.49 -11.58
CA HIS A 155 9.35 -1.49 -12.07
C HIS A 155 8.83 -0.06 -11.88
N ILE A 156 7.55 0.16 -12.21
CA ILE A 156 6.88 1.46 -12.03
C ILE A 156 6.84 1.82 -10.53
N THR A 157 6.43 0.89 -9.67
CA THR A 157 6.39 1.07 -8.22
C THR A 157 7.77 1.37 -7.63
N LYS A 158 8.82 0.71 -8.11
CA LYS A 158 10.19 1.01 -7.68
C LYS A 158 10.60 2.44 -8.03
N ILE A 159 10.34 2.87 -9.26
CA ILE A 159 10.61 4.25 -9.70
C ILE A 159 9.80 5.24 -8.86
N ARG A 160 8.51 4.98 -8.64
CA ARG A 160 7.63 5.82 -7.81
C ARG A 160 8.18 5.95 -6.39
N MET A 161 8.60 4.85 -5.77
CA MET A 161 9.19 4.89 -4.42
C MET A 161 10.50 5.69 -4.37
N GLU A 162 11.37 5.53 -5.36
CA GLU A 162 12.69 6.18 -5.39
C GLU A 162 12.61 7.67 -5.74
N LYS A 163 11.72 8.05 -6.67
CA LYS A 163 11.63 9.42 -7.20
C LYS A 163 10.50 10.21 -6.54
N ASP A 164 9.27 9.72 -6.66
CA ASP A 164 8.07 10.49 -6.31
C ASP A 164 7.81 10.47 -4.79
N LEU A 165 8.12 9.34 -4.13
CA LEU A 165 7.89 9.14 -2.69
C LEU A 165 9.15 9.44 -1.84
N GLY A 166 10.09 10.22 -2.36
CA GLY A 166 11.23 10.73 -1.60
C GLY A 166 12.18 9.65 -1.05
N ASN A 167 12.16 8.44 -1.64
CA ASN A 167 12.99 7.30 -1.26
C ASN A 167 12.89 6.96 0.25
N VAL A 168 11.72 7.13 0.86
CA VAL A 168 11.53 6.90 2.30
C VAL A 168 11.65 5.42 2.69
N SER A 169 11.62 4.49 1.72
CA SER A 169 11.88 3.06 1.92
C SER A 169 13.25 2.78 2.55
N ARG A 170 14.23 3.69 2.38
CA ARG A 170 15.56 3.60 3.00
C ARG A 170 15.51 3.49 4.53
N PHE A 171 14.53 4.13 5.17
CA PHE A 171 14.36 4.12 6.63
C PHE A 171 14.12 2.71 7.20
N MET A 172 13.66 1.77 6.37
CA MET A 172 13.56 0.36 6.78
C MET A 172 14.91 -0.19 7.24
N LEU A 173 16.01 0.16 6.55
CA LEU A 173 17.34 -0.32 6.92
C LEU A 173 17.74 0.14 8.33
N ALA A 174 17.58 1.44 8.61
CA ALA A 174 17.84 2.01 9.93
C ALA A 174 16.99 1.33 11.01
N HIS A 175 15.71 1.09 10.73
CA HIS A 175 14.83 0.36 11.65
C HIS A 175 15.32 -1.07 11.92
N PHE A 176 15.61 -1.87 10.89
CA PHE A 176 16.05 -3.26 11.07
C PHE A 176 17.40 -3.36 11.78
N LYS A 177 18.32 -2.47 11.46
CA LYS A 177 19.64 -2.40 12.09
C LYS A 177 19.54 -2.05 13.56
N SER A 178 18.79 -0.99 13.90
CA SER A 178 18.62 -0.53 15.28
C SER A 178 17.80 -1.52 16.13
N ARG A 179 16.63 -1.95 15.65
CA ARG A 179 15.68 -2.74 16.44
C ARG A 179 16.06 -4.22 16.56
N TRP A 180 16.69 -4.78 15.54
CA TRP A 180 16.92 -6.23 15.42
C TRP A 180 18.36 -6.62 15.03
N ARG A 181 19.28 -5.66 14.86
CA ARG A 181 20.66 -5.92 14.41
C ARG A 181 20.72 -6.63 13.06
N ILE A 182 19.74 -6.39 12.20
CA ILE A 182 19.69 -6.90 10.84
C ILE A 182 20.08 -5.77 9.90
N ASP A 183 21.28 -5.82 9.32
CA ASP A 183 21.79 -4.78 8.40
C ASP A 183 21.33 -5.00 6.96
N ARG A 184 20.03 -5.28 6.78
CA ARG A 184 19.39 -5.60 5.49
C ARG A 184 17.93 -5.15 5.47
N ASN A 185 17.45 -4.74 4.30
CA ASN A 185 16.04 -4.41 4.10
C ASN A 185 15.24 -5.68 3.75
N ILE A 186 14.67 -6.34 4.76
CA ILE A 186 13.96 -7.61 4.56
C ILE A 186 12.70 -7.49 3.71
N TYR A 187 12.08 -6.31 3.62
CA TYR A 187 10.94 -6.07 2.74
C TYR A 187 11.38 -6.12 1.28
N GLN A 188 12.46 -5.40 0.95
CA GLN A 188 13.01 -5.39 -0.40
C GLN A 188 13.44 -6.80 -0.84
N GLU A 189 14.11 -7.55 0.04
CA GLU A 189 14.47 -8.95 -0.24
C GLU A 189 13.25 -9.84 -0.51
N ALA A 190 12.16 -9.67 0.24
CA ALA A 190 10.93 -10.44 0.03
C ALA A 190 10.26 -10.07 -1.30
N ILE A 191 10.20 -8.78 -1.63
CA ILE A 191 9.67 -8.28 -2.91
C ILE A 191 10.47 -8.87 -4.07
N ASP A 192 11.80 -8.80 -4.02
CA ASP A 192 12.66 -9.33 -5.07
C ASP A 192 12.48 -10.85 -5.24
N LYS A 193 12.34 -11.61 -4.15
CA LYS A 193 12.04 -13.05 -4.21
C LYS A 193 10.70 -13.33 -4.87
N ASN A 194 9.66 -12.56 -4.53
CA ASN A 194 8.33 -12.72 -5.11
C ASN A 194 8.33 -12.42 -6.61
N ILE A 195 8.92 -11.29 -7.01
CA ILE A 195 8.96 -10.88 -8.42
C ILE A 195 9.86 -11.80 -9.26
N ASN A 196 11.01 -12.22 -8.74
CA ASN A 196 11.88 -13.15 -9.48
C ASN A 196 11.21 -14.52 -9.67
N TYR A 197 10.48 -15.01 -8.67
CA TYR A 197 9.73 -16.24 -8.81
C TYR A 197 8.56 -16.10 -9.81
N LEU A 198 7.84 -14.98 -9.77
CA LEU A 198 6.80 -14.71 -10.77
C LEU A 198 7.36 -14.73 -12.19
N ARG A 199 8.48 -14.05 -12.44
CA ARG A 199 9.17 -14.07 -13.73
C ARG A 199 9.60 -15.48 -14.15
N PHE A 200 10.10 -16.28 -13.20
CA PHE A 200 10.45 -17.67 -13.46
C PHE A 200 9.23 -18.51 -13.89
N VAL A 201 8.11 -18.40 -13.16
CA VAL A 201 6.87 -19.12 -13.46
C VAL A 201 6.31 -18.71 -14.82
N LEU A 202 6.25 -17.40 -15.11
CA LEU A 202 5.77 -16.88 -16.39
C LEU A 202 6.62 -17.36 -17.59
N LYS A 203 7.93 -17.53 -17.40
CA LYS A 203 8.84 -17.95 -18.48
C LYS A 203 8.78 -19.47 -18.75
N HIS A 204 8.59 -20.31 -17.72
CA HIS A 204 8.78 -21.76 -17.85
C HIS A 204 7.50 -22.59 -17.68
N ASN A 205 6.44 -22.03 -17.10
CA ASN A 205 5.25 -22.79 -16.70
C ASN A 205 3.94 -22.08 -17.09
N GLU A 206 3.92 -21.34 -18.20
CA GLU A 206 2.79 -20.49 -18.63
C GLU A 206 1.46 -21.26 -18.71
N LYS A 207 1.48 -22.54 -19.08
CA LYS A 207 0.28 -23.39 -19.20
C LYS A 207 -0.27 -23.92 -17.86
N SER A 208 0.46 -23.75 -16.75
CA SER A 208 0.09 -24.33 -15.44
C SER A 208 0.33 -23.37 -14.28
N ILE A 209 0.32 -22.05 -14.55
CA ILE A 209 0.63 -20.98 -13.61
C ILE A 209 -0.08 -21.15 -12.26
N GLY A 210 -1.39 -21.44 -12.24
CA GLY A 210 -2.17 -21.57 -11.00
C GLY A 210 -1.67 -22.66 -10.04
N ILE A 211 -0.96 -23.68 -10.54
CA ILE A 211 -0.34 -24.73 -9.73
C ILE A 211 0.97 -24.22 -9.12
N PHE A 212 1.77 -23.49 -9.89
CA PHE A 212 3.10 -23.03 -9.48
C PHE A 212 3.08 -21.75 -8.64
N LEU A 213 1.99 -20.98 -8.65
CA LEU A 213 1.83 -19.81 -7.78
C LEU A 213 1.47 -20.19 -6.33
N ARG A 214 0.94 -21.40 -6.07
CA ARG A 214 0.58 -21.84 -4.71
C ARG A 214 1.79 -22.43 -4.00
N ARG A 215 2.44 -21.64 -3.13
CA ARG A 215 3.44 -22.13 -2.19
C ARG A 215 2.71 -22.76 -0.99
N ASN A 216 2.18 -23.97 -1.19
CA ASN A 216 1.33 -24.71 -0.23
C ASN A 216 0.02 -24.00 0.13
N SER A 217 -1.02 -24.35 -0.64
CA SER A 217 -2.46 -24.24 -0.41
C SER A 217 -2.91 -23.66 0.94
N VAL A 218 -3.21 -22.37 1.00
CA VAL A 218 -4.25 -21.87 1.91
C VAL A 218 -5.53 -21.86 1.08
N THR A 219 -6.42 -22.81 1.38
CA THR A 219 -7.79 -22.80 0.90
C THR A 219 -8.49 -21.63 1.62
N ILE A 220 -8.80 -20.56 0.89
CA ILE A 220 -9.69 -19.53 1.41
C ILE A 220 -11.10 -20.15 1.36
N GLN A 221 -11.69 -20.36 2.55
CA GLN A 221 -13.10 -20.71 2.72
C GLN A 221 -13.97 -19.49 2.41
#